data_AF-A0A1S2PVD2-F1
#
_entry.id   AF-A0A1S2PVD2-F1
#
_cell.length_a   1.000
_cell.length_b   1.000
_cell.length_c   1.000
_cell.angle_alpha   90.00
_cell.angle_beta   90.00
_cell.angle_gamma   90.00
#
_symmetry.space_group_name_H-M   'P 1'
#
loop_
_entity.id
_entity.type
_entity.pdbx_description
1 polymer ?
#
loop_
_entity_poly.entity_id
_entity_poly.type
_entity_poly.pdbx_seq_one_letter_code
_entity_poly.pdbx_strand_id
1 'polypeptide(L)'
;MHAREPFAQAHRRTTVEDAQVAGHRVPAGADVVFVSHALHRDPEVFSAPDAFDPDRWLPERVHQAQREGTSGSAPDRASASATLSA
;
A
#
# COMPACT_ATOMS: atom_id res chain seq x y z
N MET A 1 26.59 -1.04 9.70
CA MET A 1 25.97 -2.37 9.53
C MET A 1 24.53 -2.13 9.07
N HIS A 2 24.26 -2.19 7.77
CA HIS A 2 22.88 -2.12 7.26
C HIS A 2 22.18 -3.39 7.71
N ALA A 3 21.24 -3.29 8.65
CA ALA A 3 20.36 -4.40 8.96
C ALA A 3 19.62 -4.75 7.67
N ARG A 4 19.79 -5.98 7.19
CA ARG A 4 19.00 -6.49 6.08
C ARG A 4 17.63 -6.76 6.66
N GLU A 5 16.71 -5.83 6.43
CA GLU A 5 15.31 -5.96 6.85
C GLU A 5 14.79 -7.33 6.38
N PRO A 6 14.48 -8.26 7.30
CA PRO A 6 14.06 -9.61 6.93
C PRO A 6 12.69 -9.50 6.30
N PHE A 7 12.56 -9.74 4.98
CA PHE A 7 11.31 -9.79 4.21
C PHE A 7 10.16 -9.05 4.90
N ALA A 8 10.30 -7.73 5.07
CA ALA A 8 9.41 -6.97 5.92
C ALA A 8 8.00 -7.00 5.31
N GLN A 9 7.13 -7.83 5.87
CA GLN A 9 5.73 -7.93 5.45
C GLN A 9 4.95 -6.67 5.83
N ALA A 10 5.47 -5.88 6.76
CA ALA A 10 4.92 -4.62 7.22
C ALA A 10 5.76 -3.45 6.71
N HIS A 11 5.08 -2.44 6.17
CA HIS A 11 5.67 -1.20 5.70
C HIS A 11 5.11 -0.05 6.53
N ARG A 12 5.99 0.84 6.99
CA ARG A 12 5.63 2.00 7.81
C ARG A 12 5.85 3.30 7.05
N ARG A 13 4.90 4.21 7.21
CA ARG A 13 5.00 5.62 6.83
C ARG A 13 4.64 6.48 8.04
N THR A 14 5.23 7.65 8.14
CA THR A 14 4.87 8.65 9.16
C THR A 14 4.27 9.85 8.44
N THR A 15 3.13 10.34 8.90
CA THR A 15 2.47 11.50 8.30
C THR A 15 3.26 12.78 8.60
N VAL A 16 3.45 13.62 7.58
CA VAL A 16 4.13 14.93 7.73
C VAL A 16 3.15 16.05 8.11
N GLU A 17 1.88 15.86 7.79
CA GLU A 17 0.77 16.76 8.09
C GLU A 17 -0.49 15.95 8.39
N ASP A 18 -1.56 16.61 8.82
CA ASP A 18 -2.86 15.97 8.98
C ASP A 18 -3.36 15.44 7.63
N ALA A 19 -3.77 14.17 7.59
CA ALA A 19 -4.21 13.49 6.38
C ALA A 19 -5.57 12.83 6.56
N GLN A 20 -6.30 12.66 5.46
CA GLN A 20 -7.50 11.82 5.40
C GLN A 20 -7.16 10.50 4.71
N VAL A 21 -7.34 9.37 5.39
CA VAL A 21 -7.08 8.03 4.87
C VAL A 21 -8.34 7.20 5.01
N ALA A 22 -8.90 6.71 3.91
CA ALA A 22 -10.14 5.93 3.89
C ALA A 22 -11.30 6.58 4.68
N GLY A 23 -11.40 7.92 4.65
CA GLY A 23 -12.41 8.69 5.39
C GLY A 23 -12.04 9.00 6.85
N HIS A 24 -10.91 8.51 7.36
CA HIS A 24 -10.45 8.76 8.72
C HIS A 24 -9.37 9.86 8.77
N ARG A 25 -9.44 10.71 9.80
CA ARG A 25 -8.39 11.70 10.07
C ARG A 25 -7.20 11.07 10.76
N VAL A 26 -6.03 11.24 10.17
CA VAL A 26 -4.73 10.80 10.68
C VAL A 26 -3.92 12.06 11.00
N PRO A 27 -3.59 12.32 12.28
CA PRO A 27 -2.83 13.51 12.66
C PRO A 27 -1.41 13.52 12.08
N ALA A 28 -0.82 14.70 11.95
CA ALA A 28 0.62 14.85 11.69
C ALA A 28 1.47 14.08 12.72
N GLY A 29 2.54 13.41 12.26
CA GLY A 29 3.45 12.63 13.09
C GLY A 29 2.95 11.22 13.45
N ALA A 30 1.77 10.81 12.98
CA ALA A 30 1.25 9.47 13.21
C ALA A 30 1.93 8.42 12.32
N ASP A 31 2.19 7.25 12.89
CA ASP A 31 2.68 6.09 12.15
C ASP A 31 1.51 5.34 11.50
N VAL A 32 1.58 5.18 10.19
CA VAL A 32 0.68 4.38 9.37
C VAL A 32 1.44 3.13 8.92
N VAL A 33 0.94 1.97 9.32
CA VAL A 33 1.54 0.67 8.98
C VAL A 33 0.58 -0.11 8.10
N PHE A 34 1.07 -0.64 6.99
CA PHE A 34 0.32 -1.57 6.14
C PHE A 34 1.08 -2.89 6.00
N VAL A 35 0.33 -3.99 5.96
CA VAL A 35 0.89 -5.35 5.93
C VAL A 35 0.57 -6.00 4.59
N SER A 36 1.56 -6.12 3.72
CA SER A 36 1.43 -6.66 2.36
C SER A 36 0.81 -8.06 2.34
N HIS A 37 1.11 -8.89 3.36
CA HIS A 37 0.51 -10.21 3.50
C HIS A 37 -1.00 -10.18 3.71
N ALA A 38 -1.50 -9.24 4.51
CA ALA A 38 -2.93 -9.07 4.75
C ALA A 38 -3.61 -8.53 3.49
N LEU A 39 -3.01 -7.51 2.85
CA LEU A 39 -3.53 -6.92 1.62
C LEU A 39 -3.66 -7.94 0.48
N HIS A 40 -2.66 -8.80 0.27
CA HIS A 40 -2.70 -9.82 -0.77
C HIS A 40 -3.67 -10.98 -0.49
N ARG A 41 -4.24 -11.04 0.72
CA ARG A 41 -5.20 -12.08 1.12
C ARG A 41 -6.62 -11.57 1.34
N ASP A 42 -6.87 -10.32 1.00
CA ASP A 42 -8.21 -9.77 1.05
C ASP A 42 -9.08 -10.45 -0.04
N PRO A 43 -10.14 -11.19 0.34
CA PRO A 43 -11.02 -11.88 -0.61
C PRO A 43 -11.87 -10.91 -1.44
N GLU A 44 -12.06 -9.66 -1.01
CA GLU A 44 -12.75 -8.63 -1.81
C GLU A 44 -11.90 -8.17 -2.99
N VAL A 45 -10.57 -8.28 -2.88
CA VAL A 45 -9.62 -7.86 -3.92
C VAL A 45 -9.07 -9.07 -4.71
N PHE A 46 -8.85 -10.20 -4.04
CA PHE A 46 -8.28 -11.41 -4.62
C PHE A 46 -9.23 -12.60 -4.45
N SER A 47 -9.88 -13.04 -5.53
CA SER A 47 -10.72 -14.24 -5.48
C SER A 47 -9.89 -15.49 -5.16
N ALA A 48 -10.36 -16.28 -4.18
CA ALA A 48 -9.64 -17.45 -3.64
C ALA A 48 -8.17 -17.13 -3.28
N PRO A 49 -7.93 -16.21 -2.31
CA PRO A 49 -6.61 -15.61 -2.08
C PRO A 49 -5.53 -16.63 -1.72
N ASP A 50 -5.89 -17.72 -1.03
CA ASP A 50 -4.97 -18.78 -0.62
C ASP A 50 -4.72 -19.84 -1.71
N ALA A 51 -5.43 -19.78 -2.84
CA ALA A 51 -5.19 -20.67 -3.98
C ALA A 51 -4.09 -20.11 -4.89
N PHE A 52 -3.18 -20.99 -5.33
CA PHE A 52 -2.23 -20.66 -6.39
C PHE A 52 -2.95 -20.64 -7.74
N ASP A 53 -3.23 -19.44 -8.25
CA ASP A 53 -3.89 -19.19 -9.53
C ASP A 53 -3.05 -18.21 -10.37
N PRO A 54 -2.20 -18.70 -11.29
CA PRO A 54 -1.32 -17.86 -12.10
C PRO A 54 -2.09 -16.99 -13.10
N ASP A 55 -3.31 -17.40 -13.48
CA ASP A 55 -4.15 -16.71 -14.46
C ASP A 55 -4.87 -15.50 -13.85
N ARG A 56 -4.81 -15.31 -12.53
CA ARG A 56 -5.40 -14.15 -11.82
C ARG A 56 -4.90 -12.81 -12.34
N TRP A 57 -3.71 -12.78 -12.94
CA TRP A 57 -3.07 -11.57 -13.45
C TRP A 57 -3.42 -11.24 -14.91
N LEU A 58 -4.25 -12.07 -15.56
CA LEU A 58 -4.73 -11.80 -16.91
C LEU A 58 -5.58 -10.52 -16.96
N PRO A 59 -5.46 -9.68 -18.01
CA PRO A 59 -6.13 -8.38 -18.07
C PRO A 59 -7.63 -8.43 -17.76
N GLU A 60 -8.30 -9.50 -18.19
CA GLU A 60 -9.74 -9.76 -18.06
C GLU A 60 -10.15 -10.19 -16.64
N ARG A 61 -9.21 -10.67 -15.83
CA ARG A 61 -9.46 -11.24 -14.49
C ARG A 61 -8.95 -10.35 -13.35
N VAL A 62 -8.11 -9.37 -13.65
CA VAL A 62 -7.58 -8.43 -12.66
C VAL A 62 -8.69 -7.50 -12.14
N HIS A 63 -8.88 -7.51 -10.83
CA HIS A 63 -9.80 -6.62 -10.13
C HIS A 63 -9.32 -5.16 -10.21
N GLN A 64 -10.25 -4.20 -10.28
CA GLN A 64 -9.91 -2.78 -10.43
C GLN A 64 -9.00 -2.28 -9.29
N ALA A 65 -9.29 -2.67 -8.04
CA ALA A 65 -8.48 -2.29 -6.89
C ALA A 65 -7.01 -2.79 -6.97
N GLN A 66 -6.76 -3.89 -7.70
CA GLN A 66 -5.39 -4.39 -7.91
C GLN A 66 -4.60 -3.45 -8.85
N ARG A 67 -5.29 -2.74 -9.75
CA ARG A 67 -4.65 -1.78 -10.67
C ARG A 67 -4.35 -0.46 -9.98
N GLU A 68 -5.26 -0.01 -9.13
CA GLU A 68 -5.13 1.25 -8.38
C GLU A 68 -3.97 1.23 -7.37
N GLY A 69 -3.53 0.04 -6.92
CA GLY A 69 -2.32 -0.11 -6.13
C GLY A 69 -1.00 0.08 -6.91
N THR A 70 -1.04 0.04 -8.25
CA THR A 70 0.14 0.20 -9.14
C THR A 70 0.14 1.50 -9.93
N SER A 71 -1.03 1.99 -10.34
CA SER A 71 -1.16 3.39 -10.75
C SER A 71 -1.26 4.19 -9.47
N GLY A 72 -0.12 4.67 -8.97
CA GLY A 72 -0.15 5.72 -7.97
C GLY A 72 -1.20 6.75 -8.40
N SER A 73 -2.15 7.05 -7.50
CA SER A 73 -2.69 8.39 -7.46
C SER A 73 -1.47 9.29 -7.53
N ALA A 74 -1.20 9.87 -8.70
CA ALA A 74 -0.18 10.88 -8.82
C ALA A 74 -0.51 11.86 -7.69
N PRO A 75 0.41 12.10 -6.73
CA PRO A 75 0.17 13.20 -5.82
C PRO A 75 -0.02 14.40 -6.72
N ASP A 76 -1.11 15.15 -6.52
CA ASP A 76 -1.16 16.52 -6.99
C ASP A 76 0.21 17.11 -6.65
N ARG A 77 0.93 17.56 -7.69
CA ARG A 77 2.34 17.96 -7.61
C ARG A 77 2.56 19.14 -6.64
N ALA A 78 1.50 19.66 -6.03
CA ALA A 78 1.51 20.69 -5.02
C ALA A 78 1.98 20.23 -3.61
N SER A 79 1.96 18.94 -3.24
CA SER A 79 2.23 18.55 -1.83
C SER A 79 3.33 17.51 -1.59
N ALA A 80 3.99 16.95 -2.61
CA ALA A 80 5.02 15.93 -2.42
C ALA A 80 6.44 16.54 -2.25
N SER A 81 6.66 17.28 -1.15
CA SER A 81 8.00 17.51 -0.60
C SER A 81 8.12 16.78 0.73
N ALA A 82 8.32 15.46 0.67
CA ALA A 82 8.81 14.68 1.79
C ALA A 82 10.22 14.20 1.44
N THR A 83 11.20 14.99 1.89
CA THR A 83 12.63 14.68 1.77
C THR A 83 12.91 13.37 2.47
N LEU A 84 13.47 12.41 1.73
CA LEU A 84 13.97 11.15 2.27
C LEU A 84 15.25 11.46 3.07
N SER A 85 15.15 11.64 4.39
CA SER A 85 16.33 11.63 5.23
C SER A 85 16.74 10.19 5.51
N ALA A 86 17.96 9.86 5.08
CA ALA A 86 18.67 8.61 5.35
C ALA A 86 19.08 8.48 6.81
#